data_AF-A0A2G5TPH0-F1
#
_entry.id   AF-A0A2G5TPH0-F1
#
_cell.length_a   1.000
_cell.length_b   1.000
_cell.length_c   1.000
_cell.angle_alpha   90.00
_cell.angle_beta   90.00
_cell.angle_gamma   90.00
#
_symmetry.space_group_name_H-M   'P 1'
#
loop_
_entity.id
_entity.type
_entity.pdbx_description
1 polymer ?
#
loop_
_entity_poly.entity_id
_entity_poly.type
_entity_poly.pdbx_seq_one_letter_code
_entity_poly.pdbx_strand_id
1 'polypeptide(L)'
;MGDPKLYALIALVVLAFVANAVAVFTPAWVCTNSYQYEGNYGCTGIVSYVAAAEPAWFAAASWLMFISFATFLLMFFCVYNARSKIHHHGYGSHTRKWFHFIALAAFLIVMFTVAAVTLVGVYVSTSLNNQYYEDLFFLGYSVWISIGSGVVCLGIMGLAFALSRKDGCC
;
A
#
# COMPACT_ATOMS: atom_id res chain seq x y z
N MET A 1 -0.60 -23.92 21.74
CA MET A 1 0.54 -23.52 20.88
C MET A 1 -0.02 -22.78 19.68
N GLY A 2 0.47 -21.58 19.36
CA GLY A 2 -0.06 -20.80 18.24
C GLY A 2 0.51 -21.27 16.89
N ASP A 3 -0.30 -21.17 15.83
CA ASP A 3 0.09 -21.61 14.48
C ASP A 3 1.17 -20.68 13.89
N PRO A 4 2.36 -21.19 13.51
CA PRO A 4 3.44 -20.36 12.95
C PRO A 4 3.01 -19.61 11.68
N LYS A 5 2.07 -20.16 10.89
CA LYS A 5 1.55 -19.50 9.69
C LYS A 5 0.70 -18.28 10.04
N LEU A 6 -0.04 -18.33 11.15
CA LEU A 6 -0.83 -17.20 11.63
C LEU A 6 0.08 -16.08 12.13
N TYR A 7 1.15 -16.40 12.86
CA TYR A 7 2.13 -15.40 13.28
C TYR A 7 2.88 -14.79 12.10
N ALA A 8 3.24 -15.58 11.09
CA ALA A 8 3.84 -15.09 9.86
C ALA A 8 2.90 -14.13 9.12
N LEU A 9 1.61 -14.46 9.01
CA LEU A 9 0.59 -13.57 8.43
C LEU A 9 0.54 -12.23 9.18
N ILE A 10 0.47 -12.25 10.51
CA ILE A 10 0.42 -11.04 11.34
C ILE A 10 1.68 -10.20 11.13
N ALA A 11 2.86 -10.82 11.14
CA ALA A 11 4.12 -10.13 10.94
C ALA A 11 4.20 -9.45 9.55
N LEU A 12 3.75 -10.12 8.50
CA LEU A 12 3.70 -9.56 7.15
C LEU A 12 2.71 -8.39 7.05
N VAL A 13 1.53 -8.49 7.69
CA VAL A 13 0.56 -7.39 7.73
C VAL A 13 1.16 -6.16 8.41
N VAL A 14 1.86 -6.33 9.55
CA VAL A 14 2.54 -5.23 10.24
C VAL A 14 3.64 -4.64 9.37
N LEU A 15 4.47 -5.46 8.73
CA LEU A 15 5.54 -5.01 7.85
C LEU A 15 5.00 -4.21 6.66
N ALA A 16 3.97 -4.72 5.98
CA ALA A 16 3.34 -4.05 4.85
C ALA A 16 2.65 -2.75 5.29
N PHE A 17 2.01 -2.73 6.47
CA PHE A 17 1.42 -1.51 7.01
C PHE A 17 2.47 -0.44 7.27
N VAL A 18 3.58 -0.77 7.93
CA VAL A 18 4.67 0.18 8.22
C VAL A 18 5.27 0.70 6.91
N ALA A 19 5.56 -0.19 5.95
CA ALA A 19 6.06 0.22 4.65
C ALA A 19 5.08 1.15 3.92
N ASN A 20 3.78 0.82 3.91
CA ASN A 20 2.75 1.68 3.32
C ASN A 20 2.64 3.03 4.04
N ALA A 21 2.66 3.03 5.38
CA ALA A 21 2.60 4.25 6.18
C ALA A 21 3.79 5.17 5.87
N VAL A 22 5.01 4.61 5.83
CA VAL A 22 6.20 5.34 5.41
C VAL A 22 5.99 5.89 4.00
N ALA A 23 5.65 5.05 3.03
CA ALA A 23 5.43 5.50 1.66
C ALA A 23 4.39 6.63 1.54
N VAL A 24 3.28 6.57 2.27
CA VAL A 24 2.22 7.59 2.22
C VAL A 24 2.64 8.89 2.90
N PHE A 25 3.27 8.81 4.05
CA PHE A 25 3.53 9.99 4.90
C PHE A 25 4.93 10.57 4.75
N THR A 26 5.81 9.97 3.95
CA THR A 26 7.12 10.56 3.63
C THR A 26 7.13 11.34 2.33
N PRO A 27 7.99 12.38 2.23
CA PRO A 27 8.23 13.07 0.97
C PRO A 27 8.86 12.12 -0.08
N ALA A 28 9.02 12.58 -1.32
CA ALA A 28 9.62 11.84 -2.43
C ALA A 28 8.75 10.76 -3.09
N TRP A 29 7.52 11.15 -3.46
CA TRP A 29 6.78 10.48 -4.52
C TRP A 29 7.22 10.94 -5.91
N VAL A 30 7.34 12.26 -6.10
CA VAL A 30 7.86 12.88 -7.32
C VAL A 30 9.00 13.83 -6.93
N CYS A 31 10.12 13.74 -7.62
CA CYS A 31 11.27 14.61 -7.43
C CYS A 31 11.62 15.30 -8.74
N THR A 32 12.22 16.49 -8.66
CA THR A 32 12.71 17.26 -9.81
C THR A 32 14.22 17.46 -9.73
N ASN A 33 14.90 17.46 -10.88
CA ASN A 33 16.32 17.77 -11.00
C ASN A 33 16.59 19.25 -11.33
N SER A 34 15.58 20.11 -11.30
CA SER A 34 15.75 21.50 -11.71
C SER A 34 16.82 22.21 -10.87
N TYR A 35 17.82 22.77 -11.56
CA TYR A 35 18.82 23.67 -10.98
C TYR A 35 18.15 25.01 -10.67
N GLN A 36 17.26 25.05 -9.67
CA GLN A 36 16.87 26.34 -9.11
C GLN A 36 18.08 26.88 -8.34
N TYR A 37 18.57 28.04 -8.78
CA TYR A 37 19.71 28.80 -8.26
C TYR A 37 19.54 29.26 -6.78
N GLU A 38 18.57 28.71 -6.06
CA GLU A 38 18.22 29.01 -4.66
C GLU A 38 17.97 27.74 -3.81
N GLY A 39 18.71 26.65 -4.08
CA GLY A 39 19.00 25.62 -3.07
C GLY A 39 17.89 24.65 -2.66
N ASN A 40 16.75 24.59 -3.36
CA ASN A 40 15.67 23.67 -3.03
C ASN A 40 15.49 22.56 -4.09
N TYR A 41 16.26 21.48 -3.94
CA TYR A 41 15.93 20.19 -4.57
C TYR A 41 14.63 19.68 -3.94
N GLY A 42 13.51 19.83 -4.65
CA GLY A 42 12.18 19.52 -4.12
C GLY A 42 11.72 18.10 -4.45
N CYS A 43 11.65 17.23 -3.46
CA CYS A 43 10.88 15.99 -3.54
C CYS A 43 9.51 16.21 -2.88
N THR A 44 8.42 16.11 -3.64
CA THR A 44 7.06 16.22 -3.11
C THR A 44 6.56 14.87 -2.63
N GLY A 45 5.89 14.85 -1.47
CA GLY A 45 5.15 13.68 -1.00
C GLY A 45 3.81 13.54 -1.72
N ILE A 46 3.15 12.38 -1.56
CA ILE A 46 1.79 12.17 -2.09
C ILE A 46 0.74 13.00 -1.33
N VAL A 47 1.05 13.39 -0.10
CA VAL A 47 0.22 14.33 0.68
C VAL A 47 0.59 15.75 0.27
N SER A 48 -0.31 16.43 -0.45
CA SER A 48 -0.15 17.85 -0.72
C SER A 48 -0.53 18.67 0.51
N TYR A 49 0.40 19.47 1.03
CA TYR A 49 0.12 20.46 2.08
C TYR A 49 -0.50 21.76 1.53
N VAL A 50 -0.64 21.88 0.20
CA VAL A 50 -1.15 23.06 -0.51
C VAL A 50 -2.24 22.63 -1.49
N ALA A 51 -3.45 22.42 -0.96
CA ALA A 51 -4.61 21.92 -1.69
C ALA A 51 -5.11 22.84 -2.84
N ALA A 52 -4.69 24.11 -2.86
CA ALA A 52 -5.23 25.11 -3.78
C ALA A 52 -4.72 25.02 -5.23
N ALA A 53 -3.67 24.25 -5.51
CA ALA A 53 -3.06 24.14 -6.84
C ALA A 53 -2.70 22.69 -7.23
N GLU A 54 -3.24 21.69 -6.53
CA GLU A 54 -2.93 20.29 -6.81
C GLU A 54 -3.66 19.81 -8.09
N PRO A 55 -2.94 19.25 -9.07
CA PRO A 55 -3.59 18.74 -10.26
C PRO A 55 -4.43 17.50 -9.95
N ALA A 56 -5.59 17.38 -10.59
CA ALA A 56 -6.61 16.37 -10.26
C ALA A 56 -6.10 14.92 -10.28
N TRP A 57 -5.13 14.61 -11.15
CA TRP A 57 -4.52 13.28 -11.23
C TRP A 57 -3.66 12.93 -10.00
N PHE A 58 -2.97 13.93 -9.42
CA PHE A 58 -2.15 13.75 -8.22
C PHE A 58 -3.05 13.63 -6.99
N ALA A 59 -4.12 14.43 -6.94
CA ALA A 59 -5.14 14.33 -5.92
C ALA A 59 -5.80 12.93 -5.93
N ALA A 60 -6.17 12.41 -7.11
CA ALA A 60 -6.71 11.05 -7.24
C ALA A 60 -5.72 9.98 -6.76
N ALA A 61 -4.43 10.09 -7.12
CA ALA A 61 -3.39 9.19 -6.63
C ALA A 61 -3.24 9.25 -5.09
N SER A 62 -3.32 10.45 -4.50
CA SER A 62 -3.29 10.63 -3.04
C SER A 62 -4.47 9.94 -2.36
N TRP A 63 -5.68 10.08 -2.90
CA TRP A 63 -6.88 9.45 -2.34
C TRP A 63 -6.78 7.94 -2.38
N LEU A 64 -6.29 7.36 -3.48
CA LEU A 64 -6.08 5.92 -3.60
C LEU A 64 -5.11 5.40 -2.53
N MET A 65 -4.03 6.14 -2.27
CA MET A 65 -3.05 5.79 -1.25
C MET A 65 -3.56 6.00 0.18
N PHE A 66 -4.40 6.99 0.44
CA PHE A 66 -5.08 7.13 1.73
C PHE A 66 -6.10 6.04 1.97
N ILE A 67 -6.87 5.65 0.94
CA ILE A 67 -7.81 4.54 1.01
C ILE A 67 -7.05 3.23 1.23
N SER A 68 -5.88 3.03 0.60
CA SER A 68 -5.04 1.85 0.84
C SER A 68 -4.58 1.79 2.30
N PHE A 69 -4.14 2.93 2.86
CA PHE A 69 -3.78 3.05 4.28
C PHE A 69 -4.98 2.76 5.21
N ALA A 70 -6.16 3.31 4.93
CA ALA A 70 -7.36 3.03 5.70
C ALA A 70 -7.79 1.54 5.60
N THR A 71 -7.58 0.92 4.44
CA THR A 71 -7.85 -0.50 4.22
C THR A 71 -6.95 -1.40 5.08
N PHE A 72 -5.72 -0.97 5.40
CA PHE A 72 -4.89 -1.68 6.39
C PHE A 72 -5.49 -1.67 7.79
N LEU A 73 -6.15 -0.59 8.22
CA LEU A 73 -6.83 -0.54 9.52
C LEU A 73 -7.98 -1.56 9.57
N LEU A 74 -8.75 -1.67 8.49
CA LEU A 74 -9.77 -2.71 8.34
C LEU A 74 -9.15 -4.12 8.33
N MET A 75 -7.99 -4.29 7.70
CA MET A 75 -7.26 -5.55 7.70
C MET A 75 -6.80 -5.94 9.11
N PHE A 76 -6.28 -5.00 9.90
CA PHE A 76 -5.94 -5.25 11.31
C PHE A 76 -7.15 -5.69 12.12
N PHE A 77 -8.29 -5.04 11.92
CA PHE A 77 -9.54 -5.45 12.56
C PHE A 77 -9.91 -6.89 12.18
N CYS A 78 -9.80 -7.27 10.90
CA CYS A 78 -10.06 -8.63 10.45
C CYS A 78 -9.08 -9.65 11.05
N VAL A 79 -7.78 -9.32 11.10
CA VAL A 79 -6.73 -10.17 11.69
C VAL A 79 -6.96 -10.36 13.20
N TYR A 80 -7.33 -9.30 13.91
CA TYR A 80 -7.65 -9.37 15.34
C TYR A 80 -8.84 -10.30 15.59
N ASN A 81 -9.92 -10.13 14.82
CA ASN A 81 -11.10 -10.99 14.92
C ASN A 81 -10.79 -12.45 14.57
N ALA A 82 -9.99 -12.69 13.52
CA ALA A 82 -9.55 -14.03 13.15
C ALA A 82 -8.76 -14.68 14.29
N ARG A 83 -7.77 -13.98 14.83
CA ARG A 83 -6.94 -14.46 15.97
C ARG A 83 -7.79 -14.76 17.21
N SER A 84 -8.69 -13.84 17.58
CA SER A 84 -9.56 -14.02 18.75
C SER A 84 -10.44 -15.26 18.59
N LYS A 85 -11.08 -15.44 17.43
CA LYS A 85 -11.91 -16.61 17.17
C LYS A 85 -11.13 -17.91 17.18
N ILE A 86 -9.93 -17.93 16.61
CA ILE A 86 -9.04 -19.11 16.63
C ILE A 86 -8.64 -19.46 18.07
N HIS A 87 -8.38 -18.46 18.91
CA HIS A 87 -8.02 -18.69 20.31
C HIS A 87 -9.18 -19.28 21.12
N HIS A 88 -10.41 -18.84 20.87
CA HIS A 88 -11.59 -19.28 21.64
C HIS A 88 -12.23 -20.57 21.12
N HIS A 89 -12.25 -20.80 19.81
CA HIS A 89 -13.01 -21.90 19.19
C HIS A 89 -12.15 -22.82 18.31
N GLY A 90 -10.85 -22.54 18.18
CA GLY A 90 -10.00 -23.22 17.20
C GLY A 90 -10.29 -22.78 15.76
N TYR A 91 -9.69 -23.50 14.82
CA TYR A 91 -9.92 -23.31 13.39
C TYR A 91 -11.24 -23.97 12.98
N GLY A 92 -12.08 -23.26 12.21
CA GLY A 92 -13.34 -23.81 11.73
C GLY A 92 -13.99 -22.99 10.63
N SER A 93 -15.17 -23.40 10.16
CA SER A 93 -15.91 -22.71 9.09
C SER A 93 -16.11 -21.20 9.35
N HIS A 94 -16.30 -20.81 10.62
CA HIS A 94 -16.49 -19.42 11.00
C HIS A 94 -15.24 -18.53 10.93
N THR A 95 -14.03 -19.09 10.92
CA THR A 95 -12.76 -18.34 10.76
C THR A 95 -12.43 -18.09 9.29
N ARG A 96 -12.89 -18.97 8.40
CA ARG A 96 -12.66 -18.92 6.95
C ARG A 96 -13.06 -17.60 6.30
N LYS A 97 -14.23 -17.06 6.67
CA LYS A 97 -14.71 -15.77 6.13
C LYS A 97 -13.75 -14.62 6.44
N TRP A 98 -13.11 -14.62 7.61
CA TRP A 98 -12.17 -13.57 7.99
C TRP A 98 -10.89 -13.63 7.16
N PHE A 99 -10.39 -14.84 6.85
CA PHE A 99 -9.27 -14.99 5.93
C PHE A 99 -9.58 -14.52 4.50
N HIS A 100 -10.81 -14.74 4.02
CA HIS A 100 -11.25 -14.18 2.74
C HIS A 100 -11.35 -12.64 2.77
N PHE A 101 -11.82 -12.05 3.87
CA PHE A 101 -11.79 -10.59 4.03
C PHE A 101 -10.36 -10.03 4.06
N ILE A 102 -9.42 -10.71 4.73
CA ILE A 102 -8.01 -10.32 4.74
C ILE A 102 -7.42 -10.38 3.32
N ALA A 103 -7.70 -11.46 2.58
CA ALA A 103 -7.24 -11.60 1.19
C ALA A 103 -7.84 -10.53 0.27
N LEU A 104 -9.13 -10.22 0.41
CA LEU A 104 -9.80 -9.17 -0.34
C LEU A 104 -9.22 -7.78 -0.02
N ALA A 105 -8.99 -7.47 1.26
CA ALA A 105 -8.37 -6.23 1.68
C ALA A 105 -6.95 -6.08 1.10
N ALA A 106 -6.14 -7.14 1.15
CA ALA A 106 -4.79 -7.14 0.57
C ALA A 106 -4.83 -6.94 -0.95
N PHE A 107 -5.78 -7.57 -1.65
CA PHE A 107 -5.98 -7.36 -3.08
C PHE A 107 -6.37 -5.92 -3.42
N LEU A 108 -7.30 -5.33 -2.67
CA LEU A 108 -7.71 -3.93 -2.86
C LEU A 108 -6.55 -2.96 -2.66
N ILE A 109 -5.71 -3.18 -1.64
CA ILE A 109 -4.50 -2.38 -1.41
C ILE A 109 -3.58 -2.43 -2.63
N VAL A 110 -3.30 -3.62 -3.17
CA VAL A 110 -2.46 -3.78 -4.36
C VAL A 110 -3.06 -3.02 -5.55
N MET A 111 -4.37 -3.13 -5.78
CA MET A 111 -5.04 -2.42 -6.87
C MET A 111 -4.94 -0.90 -6.73
N PHE A 112 -5.16 -0.37 -5.52
CA PHE A 112 -5.03 1.08 -5.26
C PHE A 112 -3.59 1.57 -5.41
N THR A 113 -2.61 0.80 -4.92
CA THR A 113 -1.19 1.11 -5.08
C THR A 113 -0.81 1.14 -6.56
N VAL A 114 -1.18 0.12 -7.34
CA VAL A 114 -0.88 0.06 -8.78
C VAL A 114 -1.53 1.22 -9.52
N ALA A 115 -2.81 1.53 -9.23
CA ALA A 115 -3.49 2.65 -9.84
C ALA A 115 -2.82 3.99 -9.52
N ALA A 116 -2.46 4.24 -8.26
CA ALA A 116 -1.76 5.47 -7.85
C ALA A 116 -0.38 5.60 -8.53
N VAL A 117 0.42 4.53 -8.52
CA VAL A 117 1.73 4.51 -9.19
C VAL A 117 1.60 4.71 -10.70
N THR A 118 0.57 4.16 -11.33
CA THR A 118 0.34 4.33 -12.77
C THR A 118 -0.04 5.77 -13.10
N LEU A 119 -0.94 6.39 -12.34
CA LEU A 119 -1.32 7.79 -12.54
C LEU A 119 -0.11 8.73 -12.46
N VAL A 120 0.72 8.56 -11.43
CA VAL A 120 1.94 9.38 -11.24
C VAL A 120 2.99 9.04 -12.30
N GLY A 121 3.23 7.76 -12.57
CA GLY A 121 4.24 7.29 -13.51
C GLY A 121 3.97 7.70 -14.95
N VAL A 122 2.72 7.59 -15.41
CA VAL A 122 2.32 8.05 -16.75
C VAL A 122 2.55 9.55 -16.87
N TYR A 123 2.14 10.34 -15.87
CA TYR A 123 2.35 11.79 -15.91
C TYR A 123 3.83 12.15 -15.96
N VAL A 124 4.66 11.55 -15.10
CA VAL A 124 6.12 11.75 -15.12
C VAL A 124 6.71 11.39 -16.48
N SER A 125 6.28 10.28 -17.08
CA SER A 125 6.76 9.86 -18.41
C SER A 125 6.39 10.84 -19.53
N THR A 126 5.19 11.43 -19.47
CA THR A 126 4.76 12.44 -20.44
C THR A 126 5.50 13.76 -20.27
N SER A 127 5.81 14.17 -19.03
CA SER A 127 6.59 15.37 -18.76
C SER A 127 8.03 15.24 -19.26
N LEU A 128 8.63 14.05 -19.16
CA LEU A 128 9.97 13.78 -19.71
C LEU A 128 10.03 13.86 -21.24
N ASN A 129 8.92 13.60 -21.93
CA ASN A 129 8.86 13.59 -23.39
C ASN A 129 8.55 14.97 -24.00
N ASN A 130 7.97 15.87 -23.21
CA ASN A 130 7.73 17.26 -23.62
C ASN A 130 9.01 18.09 -23.41
N GLN A 131 9.84 18.19 -24.46
CA GLN A 131 11.09 18.98 -24.51
C GLN A 131 10.94 20.49 -24.20
N TYR A 132 9.75 20.97 -23.82
CA TYR A 132 9.48 22.38 -23.55
C TYR A 132 9.67 22.78 -22.07
N TYR A 133 9.76 21.81 -21.15
CA TYR A 133 10.03 22.04 -19.74
C TYR A 133 11.41 21.46 -19.38
N GLU A 134 12.34 22.31 -18.94
CA GLU A 134 13.69 21.90 -18.49
C GLU A 134 13.68 21.13 -17.15
N ASP A 135 12.50 20.96 -16.53
CA ASP A 135 12.33 20.26 -15.26
C ASP A 135 12.15 18.75 -15.49
N LEU A 136 13.24 18.00 -15.37
CA LEU A 136 13.22 16.54 -15.38
C LEU A 136 12.60 16.00 -14.08
N PHE A 137 11.36 15.54 -14.15
CA PHE A 137 10.69 14.83 -13.05
C PHE A 137 11.04 13.34 -13.04
N PHE A 138 11.20 12.76 -11.85
CA PHE A 138 11.43 11.33 -11.66
C PHE A 138 10.71 10.80 -10.41
N LEU A 139 10.49 9.47 -10.37
CA LEU A 139 9.85 8.79 -9.24
C LEU A 139 10.80 8.68 -8.05
N GLY A 140 10.37 9.17 -6.89
CA GLY A 140 11.17 9.12 -5.66
C GLY A 140 11.07 7.80 -4.90
N TYR A 141 11.82 7.69 -3.79
CA TYR A 141 11.92 6.45 -3.01
C TYR A 141 10.58 5.97 -2.43
N SER A 142 9.65 6.89 -2.12
CA SER A 142 8.37 6.55 -1.50
C SER A 142 7.49 5.70 -2.42
N VAL A 143 7.59 5.89 -3.74
CA VAL A 143 6.93 5.06 -4.75
C VAL A 143 7.42 3.62 -4.67
N TRP A 144 8.74 3.42 -4.57
CA TRP A 144 9.35 2.10 -4.52
C TRP A 144 9.04 1.38 -3.21
N ILE A 145 8.99 2.09 -2.08
CA ILE A 145 8.53 1.53 -0.81
C ILE A 145 7.06 1.10 -0.90
N SER A 146 6.21 1.89 -1.57
CA SER A 146 4.80 1.55 -1.81
C SER A 146 4.65 0.27 -2.65
N ILE A 147 5.45 0.14 -3.72
CA ILE A 147 5.49 -1.09 -4.55
C ILE A 147 5.94 -2.28 -3.70
N GLY A 148 6.99 -2.11 -2.88
CA GLY A 148 7.46 -3.15 -1.97
C GLY A 148 6.37 -3.61 -1.00
N SER A 149 5.61 -2.67 -0.42
CA SER A 149 4.44 -2.99 0.40
C SER A 149 3.39 -3.79 -0.36
N GLY A 150 3.07 -3.39 -1.61
CA GLY A 150 2.14 -4.11 -2.48
C GLY A 150 2.58 -5.55 -2.76
N VAL A 151 3.87 -5.80 -2.98
CA VAL A 151 4.41 -7.16 -3.15
C VAL A 151 4.23 -8.00 -1.88
N VAL A 152 4.47 -7.41 -0.70
CA VAL A 152 4.20 -8.09 0.57
C VAL A 152 2.71 -8.41 0.73
N CYS A 153 1.81 -7.53 0.27
CA CYS A 153 0.36 -7.79 0.24
C CYS A 153 -0.03 -9.00 -0.62
N LEU A 154 0.66 -9.25 -1.74
CA LEU A 154 0.46 -10.48 -2.51
C LEU A 154 0.83 -11.73 -1.69
N GLY A 155 1.91 -11.65 -0.90
CA GLY A 155 2.30 -12.69 0.05
C GLY A 155 1.24 -12.92 1.14
N ILE A 156 0.69 -11.84 1.71
CA ILE A 156 -0.41 -11.89 2.69
C ILE A 156 -1.62 -12.58 2.08
N MET A 157 -1.99 -12.23 0.85
CA MET A 157 -3.10 -12.84 0.12
C MET A 157 -2.90 -14.35 -0.05
N GLY A 158 -1.71 -14.78 -0.49
CA GLY A 158 -1.37 -16.21 -0.64
C GLY A 158 -1.44 -16.99 0.67
N LEU A 159 -0.88 -16.42 1.75
CA LEU A 159 -0.91 -17.02 3.09
C LEU A 159 -2.33 -17.08 3.68
N ALA A 160 -3.14 -16.05 3.47
CA ALA A 160 -4.53 -16.02 3.90
C ALA A 160 -5.36 -17.12 3.20
N PHE A 161 -5.15 -17.34 1.90
CA PHE A 161 -5.77 -18.46 1.19
C PHE A 161 -5.27 -19.83 1.68
N ALA A 162 -3.98 -19.97 1.95
CA ALA A 162 -3.43 -21.22 2.48
C ALA A 162 -4.02 -21.56 3.86
N LEU A 163 -4.16 -20.57 4.74
CA LEU A 163 -4.81 -20.73 6.04
C LEU A 163 -6.30 -21.05 5.91
N SER A 164 -7.00 -20.39 4.99
CA SER A 164 -8.41 -20.68 4.71
C SER A 164 -8.68 -22.11 4.24
N ARG A 165 -7.71 -22.78 3.60
CA ARG A 165 -7.85 -24.17 3.12
C ARG A 165 -7.50 -25.20 4.18
N LYS A 166 -6.60 -24.87 5.12
CA LYS A 166 -6.22 -25.74 6.23
C LYS A 166 -7.43 -26.15 7.09
N ASP A 167 -8.43 -25.28 7.15
CA ASP A 167 -9.65 -25.46 7.96
C ASP A 167 -10.69 -26.39 7.30
N GLY A 168 -10.47 -26.84 6.04
CA GLY A 168 -11.43 -27.66 5.28
C GLY A 168 -11.10 -29.16 5.20
N CYS A 169 -10.05 -29.62 5.88
CA CYS A 169 -9.60 -31.02 5.85
C CYS A 169 -9.89 -31.82 7.14
N CYS A 170 -10.80 -31.33 7.99
CA CYS A 170 -11.33 -32.08 9.12
C CYS A 170 -12.84 -32.28 8.97
#